data_AF-A0A925R9W3-F1
#
_entry.id   AF-A0A925R9W3-F1
#
_cell.length_a   1.000
_cell.length_b   1.000
_cell.length_c   1.000
_cell.angle_alpha   90.00
_cell.angle_beta   90.00
_cell.angle_gamma   90.00
#
_symmetry.space_group_name_H-M   'P 1'
#
loop_
_entity.id
_entity.type
_entity.pdbx_description
1 polymer ?
#
loop_
_entity_poly.entity_id
_entity_poly.type
_entity_poly.pdbx_seq_one_letter_code
_entity_poly.pdbx_strand_id
1 'polypeptide(L)'
;MVAGKESLEGASQNFGQELYTDMDAKYAGQRSAMAGFYVKNNTGIAFQAYALGAFIGLGTCFVLLSNGISIGMVTGYILSAGHPTTENFFSFVISHGSFELTAIVISGGGGFVLAHGILFPGQRARMDSLRHNGLESLKLALGAGAMLAIAALLEGYFSPLPMPAIIKYVVGSCLWLLVISYLAFAGRGGTAHEG
;
A
#
# COMPACT_ATOMS: atom_id res chain seq x y z
N MET A 1 -10.25 -10.38 7.93
CA MET A 1 -9.82 -9.61 6.74
C MET A 1 -10.53 -8.27 6.61
N VAL A 2 -11.58 -8.03 7.41
CA VAL A 2 -12.25 -6.73 7.55
C VAL A 2 -12.13 -6.30 9.02
N ALA A 3 -12.00 -5.00 9.28
CA ALA A 3 -11.89 -4.44 10.62
C ALA A 3 -13.12 -4.80 11.48
N GLY A 4 -12.89 -5.43 12.64
CA GLY A 4 -13.93 -5.70 13.65
C GLY A 4 -14.12 -4.51 14.58
N LYS A 5 -15.15 -4.54 15.43
CA LYS A 5 -15.43 -3.47 16.42
C LYS A 5 -14.22 -3.15 17.29
N GLU A 6 -13.56 -4.18 17.82
CA GLU A 6 -12.34 -4.01 18.64
C GLU A 6 -11.21 -3.30 17.88
N SER A 7 -11.06 -3.57 16.58
CA SER A 7 -10.05 -2.89 15.74
C SER A 7 -10.39 -1.43 15.51
N LEU A 8 -11.68 -1.10 15.35
CA LEU A 8 -12.15 0.28 15.17
C LEU A 8 -11.96 1.10 16.45
N GLU A 9 -12.37 0.52 17.59
CA GLU A 9 -12.22 1.14 18.91
C GLU A 9 -10.74 1.33 19.24
N GLY A 10 -9.90 0.31 18.99
CA GLY A 10 -8.45 0.40 19.19
C GLY A 10 -7.79 1.47 18.30
N ALA A 11 -8.18 1.57 17.02
CA ALA A 11 -7.66 2.60 16.14
C ALA A 11 -8.02 4.02 16.62
N SER A 12 -9.29 4.23 17.00
CA SER A 12 -9.74 5.53 17.52
C SER A 12 -9.04 5.90 18.84
N GLN A 13 -8.88 4.93 19.76
CA GLN A 13 -8.12 5.15 21.00
C GLN A 13 -6.67 5.53 20.73
N ASN A 14 -6.00 4.87 19.79
CA ASN A 14 -4.61 5.16 19.44
C ASN A 14 -4.45 6.57 18.86
N PHE A 15 -5.35 7.00 17.97
CA PHE A 15 -5.27 8.32 17.36
C PHE A 15 -5.89 9.43 18.22
N GLY A 16 -6.68 9.08 19.24
CA GLY A 16 -7.27 10.04 20.19
C GLY A 16 -6.29 10.53 21.26
N GLN A 17 -5.13 9.89 21.40
CA GLN A 17 -4.06 10.33 22.29
C GLN A 17 -3.17 11.38 21.62
N GLU A 18 -2.39 12.13 22.41
CA GLU A 18 -1.35 12.99 21.86
C GLU A 18 -0.32 12.15 21.10
N LEU A 19 -0.31 12.31 19.78
CA LEU A 19 0.56 11.54 18.88
C LEU A 19 2.04 11.99 18.98
N TYR A 20 2.32 13.11 19.64
CA TYR A 20 3.57 13.89 19.54
C TYR A 20 4.17 14.25 20.89
N THR A 21 4.56 13.26 21.69
CA THR A 21 4.99 13.51 23.07
C THR A 21 6.51 13.55 23.28
N ASP A 22 7.33 12.70 22.66
CA ASP A 22 8.81 12.87 22.69
C ASP A 22 9.57 11.99 21.68
N MET A 23 10.74 12.47 21.22
CA MET A 23 11.68 11.74 20.35
C MET A 23 12.84 11.16 21.15
N ASP A 24 12.55 10.25 22.08
CA ASP A 24 13.59 9.64 22.89
C ASP A 24 14.38 8.59 22.08
N ALA A 25 15.71 8.73 22.05
CA ALA A 25 16.63 7.79 21.37
C ALA A 25 16.50 6.33 21.86
N LYS A 26 15.89 6.14 23.04
CA LYS A 26 15.54 4.85 23.65
C LYS A 26 14.51 4.04 22.85
N TYR A 27 13.77 4.67 21.93
CA TYR A 27 12.69 4.04 21.14
C TYR A 27 13.10 3.60 19.72
N ALA A 28 14.38 3.69 19.36
CA ALA A 28 14.86 3.24 18.04
C ALA A 28 14.53 1.76 17.76
N GLY A 29 14.66 0.88 18.76
CA GLY A 29 14.30 -0.54 18.65
C GLY A 29 12.79 -0.76 18.45
N GLN A 30 11.96 0.04 19.11
CA GLN A 30 10.50 -0.03 18.99
C GLN A 30 10.03 0.45 17.61
N ARG A 31 10.65 1.50 17.04
CA ARG A 31 10.38 1.97 15.68
C ARG A 31 10.77 0.96 14.62
N SER A 32 11.93 0.31 14.76
CA SER A 32 12.34 -0.78 13.87
C SER A 32 11.40 -1.99 13.96
N ALA A 33 10.89 -2.32 15.15
CA ALA A 33 9.90 -3.37 15.34
C ALA A 33 8.53 -3.02 14.71
N MET A 34 8.08 -1.77 14.85
CA MET A 34 6.86 -1.27 14.21
C MET A 34 7.00 -1.24 12.68
N ALA A 35 8.11 -0.72 12.15
CA ALA A 35 8.42 -0.76 10.73
C ALA A 35 8.36 -2.21 10.20
N GLY A 36 8.99 -3.16 10.89
CA GLY A 36 8.96 -4.58 10.53
C GLY A 36 7.56 -5.20 10.59
N PHE A 37 6.73 -4.80 11.55
CA PHE A 37 5.33 -5.21 11.65
C PHE A 37 4.52 -4.71 10.45
N TYR A 38 4.67 -3.43 10.09
CA TYR A 38 3.96 -2.82 8.97
C TYR A 38 4.42 -3.37 7.61
N VAL A 39 5.75 -3.56 7.42
CA VAL A 39 6.30 -4.30 6.27
C VAL A 39 5.57 -5.63 6.15
N LYS A 40 5.54 -6.43 7.22
CA LYS A 40 4.94 -7.77 7.18
C LYS A 40 3.45 -7.73 6.87
N ASN A 41 2.71 -6.80 7.45
CA ASN A 41 1.26 -6.70 7.27
C ASN A 41 0.90 -6.30 5.83
N ASN A 42 1.43 -5.18 5.35
CA ASN A 42 1.08 -4.63 4.04
C ASN A 42 1.69 -5.45 2.89
N THR A 43 2.90 -5.99 3.07
CA THR A 43 3.47 -6.99 2.14
C THR A 43 2.65 -8.26 2.11
N GLY A 44 2.10 -8.69 3.25
CA GLY A 44 1.19 -9.84 3.30
C GLY A 44 -0.06 -9.62 2.44
N ILE A 45 -0.71 -8.46 2.56
CA ILE A 45 -1.90 -8.11 1.77
C ILE A 45 -1.57 -8.00 0.29
N ALA A 46 -0.51 -7.29 -0.08
CA ALA A 46 -0.10 -7.15 -1.47
C ALA A 46 0.29 -8.50 -2.09
N PHE A 47 1.06 -9.32 -1.37
CA PHE A 47 1.42 -10.65 -1.82
C PHE A 47 0.19 -11.55 -1.99
N GLN A 48 -0.78 -11.51 -1.07
CA GLN A 48 -2.04 -12.22 -1.23
C GLN A 48 -2.82 -11.74 -2.46
N ALA A 49 -2.90 -10.42 -2.68
CA ALA A 49 -3.57 -9.85 -3.86
C ALA A 49 -2.92 -10.32 -5.17
N TYR A 50 -1.60 -10.44 -5.20
CA TYR A 50 -0.85 -10.96 -6.34
C TYR A 50 -1.01 -12.49 -6.50
N ALA A 51 -0.64 -13.25 -5.47
CA ALA A 51 -0.51 -14.70 -5.52
C ALA A 51 -1.87 -15.37 -5.76
N LEU A 52 -2.93 -14.86 -5.13
CA LEU A 52 -4.26 -15.41 -5.33
C LEU A 52 -4.87 -15.08 -6.71
N GLY A 53 -4.19 -14.26 -7.53
CA GLY A 53 -4.52 -14.04 -8.93
C GLY A 53 -4.38 -15.31 -9.78
N ALA A 54 -3.52 -16.25 -9.36
CA ALA A 54 -3.41 -17.58 -9.98
C ALA A 54 -4.73 -18.36 -9.94
N PHE A 55 -5.63 -18.05 -9.00
CA PHE A 55 -7.00 -18.58 -8.97
C PHE A 55 -7.93 -17.70 -9.82
N ILE A 56 -7.60 -17.57 -11.11
CA ILE A 56 -8.37 -16.85 -12.13
C ILE A 56 -8.77 -15.41 -11.76
N GLY A 57 -8.01 -14.76 -10.89
CA GLY A 57 -8.25 -13.38 -10.43
C GLY A 57 -9.31 -13.22 -9.34
N LEU A 58 -10.08 -14.26 -8.99
CA LEU A 58 -11.13 -14.15 -7.96
C LEU A 58 -10.55 -13.85 -6.58
N GLY A 59 -9.43 -14.49 -6.23
CA GLY A 59 -8.76 -14.24 -4.97
C GLY A 59 -8.17 -12.83 -4.90
N THR A 60 -7.62 -12.30 -6.00
CA THR A 60 -7.20 -10.90 -6.11
C THR A 60 -8.36 -9.95 -5.84
N CYS A 61 -9.51 -10.14 -6.50
CA CYS A 61 -10.70 -9.33 -6.27
C CYS A 61 -11.12 -9.34 -4.80
N PHE A 62 -11.18 -10.53 -4.20
CA PHE A 62 -11.58 -10.68 -2.80
C PHE A 62 -10.64 -9.94 -1.84
N VAL A 63 -9.32 -10.04 -2.04
CA VAL A 63 -8.31 -9.36 -1.21
C VAL A 63 -8.45 -7.85 -1.32
N LEU A 64 -8.52 -7.32 -2.56
CA LEU A 64 -8.62 -5.87 -2.80
C LEU A 64 -9.92 -5.30 -2.22
N LEU A 65 -11.05 -5.98 -2.42
CA LEU A 65 -12.34 -5.56 -1.86
C LEU A 65 -12.32 -5.58 -0.32
N SER A 66 -11.84 -6.67 0.27
CA SER A 66 -11.78 -6.79 1.73
C SER A 66 -10.86 -5.73 2.35
N ASN A 67 -9.70 -5.48 1.73
CA ASN A 67 -8.78 -4.44 2.16
C ASN A 67 -9.39 -3.04 2.03
N GLY A 68 -10.01 -2.72 0.89
CA GLY A 68 -10.69 -1.44 0.67
C GLY A 68 -11.84 -1.20 1.66
N ILE A 69 -12.68 -2.21 1.93
CA ILE A 69 -13.74 -2.13 2.95
C ILE A 69 -13.13 -1.87 4.33
N SER A 70 -12.06 -2.59 4.69
CA SER A 70 -11.41 -2.42 5.99
C SER A 70 -10.86 -1.01 6.19
N ILE A 71 -10.18 -0.45 5.18
CA ILE A 71 -9.64 0.91 5.22
C ILE A 71 -10.79 1.94 5.29
N GLY A 72 -11.85 1.73 4.50
CA GLY A 72 -13.04 2.59 4.51
C GLY A 72 -13.75 2.60 5.87
N MET A 73 -13.88 1.46 6.53
CA MET A 73 -14.47 1.36 7.86
C MET A 73 -13.64 2.08 8.92
N VAL A 74 -12.32 1.87 8.95
CA VAL A 74 -11.42 2.55 9.90
C VAL A 74 -11.47 4.06 9.69
N THR A 75 -11.36 4.50 8.43
CA THR A 75 -11.38 5.93 8.08
C THR A 75 -12.73 6.57 8.44
N GLY A 76 -13.85 5.92 8.12
CA GLY A 76 -15.18 6.40 8.44
C GLY A 76 -15.43 6.49 9.95
N TYR A 77 -14.96 5.50 10.71
CA TYR A 77 -15.05 5.52 12.16
C TYR A 77 -14.21 6.65 12.77
N ILE A 78 -12.98 6.86 12.30
CA ILE A 78 -12.11 7.95 12.76
C ILE A 78 -12.70 9.33 12.44
N LEU A 79 -13.27 9.51 11.25
CA LEU A 79 -13.97 10.75 10.89
C LEU A 79 -15.15 11.03 11.84
N SER A 80 -15.87 10.00 12.27
CA SER A 80 -16.97 10.14 13.24
C SER A 80 -16.50 10.53 14.65
N ALA A 81 -15.25 10.23 15.00
CA ALA A 81 -14.66 10.58 16.31
C ALA A 81 -14.26 12.06 16.42
N GLY A 82 -14.10 12.78 15.30
CA GLY A 82 -13.81 14.22 15.28
C GLY A 82 -12.36 14.59 15.63
N HIS A 83 -12.15 15.88 15.90
CA HIS A 83 -10.84 16.43 16.31
C HIS A 83 -10.56 16.11 17.79
N PRO A 84 -9.33 15.71 18.19
CA PRO A 84 -8.08 15.67 17.41
C PRO A 84 -7.83 14.36 16.64
N THR A 85 -8.60 13.30 16.93
CA THR A 85 -8.40 11.94 16.39
C THR A 85 -8.29 11.91 14.87
N THR A 86 -9.15 12.67 14.19
CA THR A 86 -9.14 12.79 12.73
C THR A 86 -7.82 13.39 12.20
N GLU A 87 -7.33 14.47 12.82
CA GLU A 87 -6.09 15.12 12.37
C GLU A 87 -4.86 14.24 12.60
N ASN A 88 -4.81 13.55 13.74
CA ASN A 88 -3.75 12.60 14.07
C ASN A 88 -3.68 11.46 13.05
N PHE A 89 -4.82 10.88 12.67
CA PHE A 89 -4.88 9.82 11.66
C PHE A 89 -4.40 10.29 10.29
N PHE A 90 -4.98 11.36 9.75
CA PHE A 90 -4.66 11.80 8.39
C PHE A 90 -3.22 12.33 8.27
N SER A 91 -2.71 13.03 9.28
CA SER A 91 -1.32 13.49 9.29
C SER A 91 -0.32 12.32 9.42
N PHE A 92 -0.70 11.22 10.08
CA PHE A 92 0.09 9.98 10.12
C PHE A 92 0.08 9.27 8.76
N VAL A 93 -1.11 9.04 8.19
CA VAL A 93 -1.30 8.20 6.99
C VAL A 93 -0.78 8.84 5.70
N ILE A 94 -0.91 10.16 5.54
CA ILE A 94 -0.65 10.83 4.26
C ILE A 94 0.79 10.63 3.73
N SER A 95 1.76 10.43 4.62
CA SER A 95 3.17 10.31 4.24
C SER A 95 3.49 8.98 3.53
N HIS A 96 2.97 7.85 4.00
CA HIS A 96 3.25 6.52 3.45
C HIS A 96 2.14 5.99 2.54
N GLY A 97 0.90 6.48 2.71
CA GLY A 97 -0.28 5.96 2.01
C GLY A 97 -0.19 6.02 0.48
N SER A 98 0.55 6.99 -0.08
CA SER A 98 0.81 7.09 -1.52
C SER A 98 1.53 5.86 -2.09
N PHE A 99 2.53 5.36 -1.38
CA PHE A 99 3.28 4.17 -1.79
C PHE A 99 2.51 2.89 -1.47
N GLU A 100 1.93 2.80 -0.27
CA GLU A 100 1.25 1.58 0.18
C GLU A 100 0.01 1.25 -0.67
N LEU A 101 -0.93 2.18 -0.79
CA LEU A 101 -2.18 1.94 -1.51
C LEU A 101 -1.90 1.65 -2.98
N THR A 102 -0.99 2.42 -3.57
CA THR A 102 -0.59 2.23 -4.96
C THR A 102 0.11 0.88 -5.17
N ALA A 103 0.96 0.45 -4.24
CA ALA A 103 1.60 -0.85 -4.31
C ALA A 103 0.59 -2.01 -4.22
N ILE A 104 -0.41 -1.93 -3.34
CA ILE A 104 -1.48 -2.93 -3.24
C ILE A 104 -2.25 -3.01 -4.58
N VAL A 105 -2.58 -1.87 -5.17
CA VAL A 105 -3.25 -1.81 -6.49
C VAL A 105 -2.38 -2.41 -7.59
N ILE A 106 -1.09 -2.07 -7.66
CA ILE A 106 -0.14 -2.64 -8.64
C ILE A 106 0.01 -4.15 -8.45
N SER A 107 0.10 -4.60 -7.20
CA SER A 107 0.21 -6.03 -6.86
C SER A 107 -1.04 -6.79 -7.30
N GLY A 108 -2.23 -6.22 -7.08
CA GLY A 108 -3.48 -6.74 -7.60
C GLY A 108 -3.54 -6.75 -9.13
N GLY A 109 -3.06 -5.70 -9.79
CA GLY A 109 -2.86 -5.67 -11.24
C GLY A 109 -1.99 -6.82 -11.73
N GLY A 110 -0.88 -7.09 -11.04
CA GLY A 110 -0.04 -8.27 -11.29
C GLY A 110 -0.82 -9.58 -11.15
N GLY A 111 -1.62 -9.73 -10.10
CA GLY A 111 -2.53 -10.87 -9.93
C GLY A 111 -3.49 -11.06 -11.11
N PHE A 112 -4.04 -9.98 -11.66
CA PHE A 112 -4.89 -10.04 -12.86
C PHE A 112 -4.12 -10.36 -14.14
N VAL A 113 -2.86 -9.93 -14.27
CA VAL A 113 -1.99 -10.33 -15.38
C VAL A 113 -1.72 -11.85 -15.34
N LEU A 114 -1.50 -12.43 -14.15
CA LEU A 114 -1.41 -13.89 -14.00
C LEU A 114 -2.71 -14.59 -14.41
N ALA A 115 -3.85 -14.10 -13.91
CA ALA A 115 -5.17 -14.62 -14.23
C ALA A 115 -5.44 -14.60 -15.74
N HIS A 116 -5.08 -13.49 -16.41
CA HIS A 116 -5.21 -13.32 -17.85
C HIS A 116 -4.42 -14.38 -18.61
N GLY A 117 -3.17 -14.66 -18.21
CA GLY A 117 -2.36 -15.70 -18.83
C GLY A 117 -2.95 -17.12 -18.73
N ILE A 118 -3.74 -17.39 -17.68
CA ILE A 118 -4.41 -18.69 -17.46
C ILE A 118 -5.72 -18.78 -18.26
N LEU A 119 -6.52 -17.72 -18.24
CA LEU A 119 -7.86 -17.68 -18.83
C LEU A 119 -7.83 -17.48 -20.35
N PHE A 120 -6.93 -16.63 -20.82
CA PHE A 120 -6.90 -16.15 -22.21
C PHE A 120 -5.53 -16.39 -22.87
N PRO A 121 -5.14 -17.65 -23.13
CA PRO A 121 -3.81 -17.98 -23.67
C PRO A 121 -3.61 -17.59 -25.14
N GLY A 122 -4.69 -17.26 -25.86
CA GLY A 122 -4.64 -16.97 -27.30
C GLY A 122 -4.13 -18.18 -28.09
N GLN A 123 -3.11 -17.96 -28.93
CA GLN A 123 -2.49 -19.02 -29.74
C GLN A 123 -1.38 -19.80 -29.01
N ARG A 124 -1.04 -19.43 -27.77
CA ARG A 124 0.02 -20.10 -27.00
C ARG A 124 -0.54 -21.32 -26.27
N ALA A 125 0.30 -22.32 -26.02
CA ALA A 125 -0.03 -23.33 -25.01
C ALA A 125 -0.20 -22.65 -23.63
N ARG A 126 -1.09 -23.19 -22.79
CA ARG A 126 -1.42 -22.57 -21.48
C ARG A 126 -0.20 -22.31 -20.61
N MET A 127 0.75 -23.24 -20.59
CA MET A 127 1.98 -23.09 -19.82
C MET A 127 2.88 -21.98 -20.37
N ASP A 128 2.97 -21.83 -21.69
CA ASP A 128 3.77 -20.78 -22.33
C ASP A 128 3.14 -19.40 -22.16
N SER A 129 1.80 -19.33 -22.26
CA SER A 129 1.06 -18.12 -21.91
C SER A 129 1.30 -17.71 -20.46
N LEU A 130 1.23 -18.67 -19.53
CA LEU A 130 1.47 -18.42 -18.11
C LEU A 130 2.90 -17.96 -17.85
N ARG A 131 3.92 -18.56 -18.50
CA ARG A 131 5.31 -18.11 -18.38
C ARG A 131 5.48 -16.68 -18.88
N HIS A 132 4.91 -16.36 -20.04
CA HIS A 132 5.00 -15.01 -20.62
C HIS A 132 4.35 -13.96 -19.73
N ASN A 133 3.07 -14.16 -19.35
CA ASN A 133 2.35 -13.23 -18.48
C ASN A 133 2.93 -13.21 -17.05
N GLY A 134 3.44 -14.35 -16.57
CA GLY A 134 4.06 -14.46 -15.25
C GLY A 134 5.32 -13.63 -15.11
N LEU A 135 6.13 -13.50 -16.16
CA LEU A 135 7.29 -12.62 -16.15
C LEU A 135 6.90 -11.13 -16.04
N GLU A 136 5.90 -10.69 -16.82
CA GLU A 136 5.40 -9.31 -16.70
C GLU A 136 4.74 -9.04 -15.36
N SER A 137 3.94 -10.00 -14.88
CA SER A 137 3.31 -9.93 -13.57
C SER A 137 4.32 -9.87 -12.43
N LEU A 138 5.41 -10.64 -12.51
CA LEU A 138 6.47 -10.61 -11.50
C LEU A 138 7.16 -9.24 -11.44
N LYS A 139 7.36 -8.55 -12.57
CA LYS A 139 7.91 -7.18 -12.57
C LYS A 139 7.01 -6.21 -11.79
N LEU A 140 5.68 -6.32 -11.96
CA LEU A 140 4.72 -5.53 -11.20
C LEU A 140 4.80 -5.85 -9.71
N ALA A 141 4.89 -7.13 -9.34
CA ALA A 141 5.00 -7.56 -7.96
C ALA A 141 6.30 -7.05 -7.29
N LEU A 142 7.42 -7.09 -8.00
CA LEU A 142 8.71 -6.56 -7.52
C LEU A 142 8.66 -5.03 -7.35
N GLY A 143 8.05 -4.32 -8.30
CA GLY A 143 7.81 -2.88 -8.18
C GLY A 143 6.95 -2.53 -6.97
N ALA A 144 5.84 -3.25 -6.76
CA ALA A 144 4.99 -3.11 -5.58
C ALA A 144 5.76 -3.41 -4.28
N GLY A 145 6.60 -4.45 -4.27
CA GLY A 145 7.46 -4.78 -3.12
C GLY A 145 8.43 -3.65 -2.76
N ALA A 146 9.06 -3.02 -3.75
CA ALA A 146 9.94 -1.87 -3.53
C ALA A 146 9.16 -0.66 -2.98
N MET A 147 7.96 -0.39 -3.51
CA MET A 147 7.09 0.68 -2.99
C MET A 147 6.67 0.42 -1.53
N LEU A 148 6.34 -0.82 -1.17
CA LEU A 148 6.00 -1.18 0.22
C LEU A 148 7.17 -1.06 1.19
N ALA A 149 8.39 -1.36 0.73
CA ALA A 149 9.59 -1.13 1.53
C ALA A 149 9.75 0.38 1.86
N ILE A 150 9.52 1.26 0.87
CA ILE A 150 9.51 2.71 1.08
C ILE A 150 8.38 3.11 2.03
N ALA A 151 7.16 2.59 1.82
CA ALA A 151 6.00 2.89 2.65
C ALA A 151 6.27 2.55 4.13
N ALA A 152 6.83 1.38 4.42
CA ALA A 152 7.09 0.97 5.79
C ALA A 152 8.23 1.74 6.47
N LEU A 153 9.21 2.23 5.70
CA LEU A 153 10.21 3.17 6.22
C LEU A 153 9.56 4.50 6.60
N LEU A 154 8.70 5.03 5.73
CA LEU A 154 7.94 6.25 6.02
C LEU A 154 7.02 6.04 7.23
N GLU A 155 6.34 4.91 7.32
CA GLU A 155 5.44 4.59 8.42
C GLU A 155 6.16 4.40 9.76
N GLY A 156 7.25 3.64 9.80
CA GLY A 156 7.98 3.38 11.03
C GLY A 156 8.85 4.54 11.51
N TYR A 157 9.32 5.38 10.58
CA TYR A 157 10.25 6.46 10.90
C TYR A 157 9.68 7.87 10.71
N PHE A 158 8.96 8.17 9.64
CA PHE A 158 8.48 9.53 9.38
C PHE A 158 7.11 9.82 10.03
N SER A 159 6.12 8.95 9.84
CA SER A 159 4.77 9.12 10.37
C SER A 159 4.67 9.38 11.88
N PRO A 160 5.47 8.74 12.76
CA PRO A 160 5.38 8.96 14.21
C PRO A 160 6.17 10.19 14.69
N LEU A 161 6.84 10.94 13.82
CA LEU A 161 7.64 12.09 14.26
C LEU A 161 6.75 13.18 14.91
N PRO A 162 7.17 13.76 16.05
CA PRO A 162 6.47 14.84 16.75
C PRO A 162 6.66 16.17 16.03
N MET A 163 6.01 16.30 14.87
CA MET A 163 6.07 17.49 14.05
C MET A 163 4.66 18.00 13.74
N PRO A 164 4.49 19.31 13.52
CA PRO A 164 3.20 19.89 13.13
C PRO A 164 2.58 19.16 11.94
N ALA A 165 1.27 18.91 12.01
CA ALA A 165 0.52 18.19 10.98
C ALA A 165 0.71 18.79 9.58
N ILE A 166 0.83 20.12 9.48
CA ILE A 166 1.08 20.83 8.22
C ILE A 166 2.35 20.35 7.49
N ILE A 167 3.43 20.04 8.23
CA ILE A 167 4.67 19.56 7.62
C ILE A 167 4.43 18.17 7.00
N LYS A 168 3.71 17.30 7.71
CA LYS A 168 3.36 15.97 7.21
C LYS A 168 2.45 16.05 6.00
N TYR A 169 1.49 16.97 5.99
CA TYR A 169 0.63 17.18 4.83
C TYR A 169 1.43 17.65 3.62
N VAL A 170 2.33 18.62 3.76
CA VAL A 170 3.18 19.09 2.66
C VAL A 170 4.05 17.95 2.12
N VAL A 171 4.75 17.24 2.99
CA VAL A 171 5.62 16.11 2.57
C VAL A 171 4.78 15.01 1.92
N GLY A 172 3.68 14.61 2.54
CA GLY A 172 2.79 13.56 2.01
C GLY A 172 2.18 13.94 0.66
N SER A 173 1.75 15.19 0.47
CA SER A 173 1.28 15.68 -0.83
C SER A 173 2.37 15.64 -1.90
N CYS A 174 3.61 16.01 -1.57
CA CYS A 174 4.74 15.88 -2.49
C CYS A 174 5.01 14.40 -2.87
N LEU A 175 4.92 13.47 -1.91
CA LEU A 175 5.10 12.04 -2.17
C LEU A 175 3.98 11.48 -3.06
N TRP A 176 2.73 11.90 -2.84
CA TRP A 176 1.62 11.59 -3.75
C TRP A 176 1.87 12.10 -5.17
N LEU A 177 2.26 13.36 -5.31
CA LEU A 177 2.58 13.94 -6.62
C LEU A 177 3.74 13.21 -7.29
N LEU A 178 4.75 12.79 -6.52
CA LEU A 178 5.87 12.00 -7.03
C LEU A 178 5.41 10.65 -7.58
N VAL A 179 4.61 9.89 -6.82
CA VAL A 179 4.09 8.59 -7.25
C VAL A 179 3.19 8.74 -8.49
N ILE A 180 2.27 9.71 -8.47
CA ILE A 180 1.38 9.99 -9.62
C ILE A 180 2.19 10.39 -10.85
N SER A 181 3.16 11.29 -10.70
CA SER A 181 4.00 11.74 -11.82
C SER A 181 4.83 10.61 -12.38
N TYR A 182 5.43 9.78 -11.52
CA TYR A 182 6.17 8.60 -11.94
C TYR A 182 5.28 7.67 -12.78
N LEU A 183 4.09 7.30 -12.28
CA LEU A 183 3.18 6.42 -13.01
C LEU A 183 2.61 7.07 -14.28
N ALA A 184 2.44 8.39 -14.29
CA ALA A 184 1.95 9.10 -15.46
C ALA A 184 2.99 9.18 -16.58
N PHE A 185 4.26 9.43 -16.26
CA PHE A 185 5.31 9.75 -17.24
C PHE A 185 6.34 8.65 -17.50
N ALA A 186 6.58 7.75 -16.54
CA ALA A 186 7.57 6.69 -16.73
C ALA A 186 7.17 5.75 -17.88
N GLY A 187 8.17 5.28 -18.64
CA GLY A 187 7.96 4.35 -19.76
C GLY A 187 7.53 4.97 -21.09
N ARG A 188 7.30 6.29 -21.16
CA ARG A 188 6.88 7.00 -22.41
C ARG A 188 8.00 7.25 -23.43
N GLY A 189 9.25 6.89 -23.13
CA GLY A 189 10.42 7.17 -23.99
C GLY A 189 10.74 6.11 -25.06
N GLY A 190 9.87 5.14 -25.31
CA GLY A 190 10.14 3.95 -26.14
C GLY A 190 9.70 4.01 -27.60
N THR A 191 9.54 5.18 -28.21
CA THR A 191 9.28 5.31 -29.66
C THR A 191 10.24 6.30 -30.30
N ALA A 192 11.49 5.90 -30.49
CA ALA A 192 12.39 6.54 -31.45
C ALA A 192 13.39 5.51 -32.00
N HIS A 193 13.38 5.39 -33.33
CA HIS A 193 14.31 4.66 -34.22
C HIS A 193 14.00 3.20 -34.58
N GLU A 194 13.04 3.02 -35.50
CA GLU A 194 13.29 2.19 -36.69
C GLU A 194 13.43 3.15 -37.89
N GLY A 195 14.59 3.10 -38.56
CA GLY A 195 14.94 3.82 -39.77
C GLY A 195 16.14 3.15 -40.42
#